data_AF-A0A7W5KDQ2-F1
#
_entry.id   AF-A0A7W5KDQ2-F1
#
_cell.length_a   1.000
_cell.length_b   1.000
_cell.length_c   1.000
_cell.angle_alpha   90.00
_cell.angle_beta   90.00
_cell.angle_gamma   90.00
#
_symmetry.space_group_name_H-M   'P 1'
#
loop_
_entity.id
_entity.type
_entity.pdbx_description
1 polymer ?
#
loop_
_entity_poly.entity_id
_entity_poly.type
_entity_poly.pdbx_seq_one_letter_code
_entity_poly.pdbx_strand_id
1 'polypeptide(L)'
;MADLNAEPSMEDILASIKRVIKEGEAQPPRRPAPRPLGGHDRDHVLELNDSLAAPTPAPEPARFPEQRAAEQRAPEPPAPSFTQTEPSFAPPFAAGPASTPAANAAVPEPAVSPATVEATRGALGALSRLVVKPEPDSDGTLEGLVRDMLRPMLSDWLDHNLPRLVEQMVAREIAKITAGQG
;
A
#
# COMPACT_ATOMS: atom_id res chain seq x y z
N MET A 1 -38.34 42.11 -40.66
CA MET A 1 -37.66 41.07 -41.46
C MET A 1 -36.54 40.52 -40.60
N ALA A 2 -36.77 39.39 -39.96
CA ALA A 2 -35.86 38.79 -39.00
C ALA A 2 -35.84 37.29 -39.23
N ASP A 3 -34.94 36.84 -40.11
CA ASP A 3 -34.60 35.43 -40.26
C ASP A 3 -33.72 35.03 -39.07
N LEU A 4 -34.34 34.82 -37.91
CA LEU A 4 -33.69 34.36 -36.68
C LEU A 4 -33.90 32.85 -36.43
N ASN A 5 -34.34 32.11 -37.46
CA ASN A 5 -34.61 30.67 -37.34
C ASN A 5 -34.07 29.88 -38.53
N ALA A 6 -32.89 30.26 -39.02
CA ALA A 6 -32.08 29.34 -39.80
C ALA A 6 -31.52 28.30 -38.82
N GLU A 7 -32.20 27.16 -38.68
CA GLU A 7 -31.58 26.00 -38.05
C GLU A 7 -30.25 25.74 -38.79
N PRO A 8 -29.11 25.68 -38.07
CA PRO A 8 -27.81 25.55 -38.72
C PRO A 8 -27.79 24.28 -39.57
N SER A 9 -27.36 24.39 -40.83
CA SER A 9 -27.24 23.24 -41.72
C SER A 9 -26.20 22.27 -41.15
N MET A 10 -26.35 20.98 -41.44
CA MET A 10 -25.42 19.92 -41.00
C MET A 10 -23.96 20.27 -41.31
N GLU A 11 -23.72 20.93 -42.45
CA GLU A 11 -22.40 21.40 -42.87
C GLU A 11 -21.87 22.56 -42.01
N ASP A 12 -22.72 23.43 -41.49
CA ASP A 12 -22.35 24.51 -40.56
C ASP A 12 -21.96 23.94 -39.20
N ILE A 13 -22.69 22.92 -38.72
CA ILE A 13 -22.37 22.18 -37.50
C ILE A 13 -20.99 21.52 -37.64
N LEU A 14 -20.74 20.84 -38.76
CA LEU A 14 -19.46 20.19 -39.03
C LEU A 14 -18.31 21.18 -39.24
N ALA A 15 -18.57 22.33 -39.87
CA ALA A 15 -17.59 23.40 -40.04
C ALA A 15 -17.24 24.07 -38.69
N SER A 16 -18.22 24.25 -37.81
CA SER A 16 -18.03 24.78 -36.46
C SER A 16 -17.17 23.84 -35.60
N ILE A 17 -17.45 22.53 -35.61
CA ILE A 17 -16.65 21.53 -34.90
C ILE A 17 -15.22 21.47 -35.48
N LYS A 18 -15.07 21.47 -36.81
CA LYS A 18 -13.75 21.45 -37.47
C LYS A 18 -12.93 22.70 -37.16
N ARG A 19 -13.57 23.87 -37.05
CA ARG A 19 -12.93 25.11 -36.63
C ARG A 19 -12.47 25.03 -35.18
N VAL A 20 -13.32 24.58 -34.26
CA VAL A 20 -12.98 24.44 -32.84
C VAL A 20 -11.84 23.43 -32.62
N ILE A 21 -11.79 22.33 -33.37
CA ILE A 21 -10.68 21.36 -33.26
C ILE A 21 -9.37 21.94 -33.82
N LYS A 22 -9.45 22.70 -34.93
CA LYS A 22 -8.26 23.34 -35.52
C LYS A 22 -7.74 24.53 -34.70
N GLU A 23 -8.65 25.24 -34.02
CA GLU A 23 -8.36 26.40 -33.17
C GLU A 23 -8.09 25.99 -31.70
N GLY A 24 -8.46 24.76 -31.33
CA GLY A 24 -8.51 24.21 -29.97
C GLY A 24 -7.30 23.41 -29.51
N GLU A 25 -6.10 23.76 -29.96
CA GLU A 25 -4.87 23.48 -29.19
C GLU A 25 -4.61 24.60 -28.15
N ALA A 26 -5.68 25.13 -27.57
CA ALA A 26 -5.59 26.12 -26.50
C ALA A 26 -5.50 25.40 -25.16
N GLN A 27 -4.28 25.40 -24.62
CA GLN A 27 -3.90 25.14 -23.22
C GLN A 27 -5.10 25.06 -22.25
N PRO A 28 -5.30 23.95 -21.53
CA PRO A 28 -6.38 23.83 -20.56
C PRO A 28 -6.34 24.99 -19.56
N PRO A 29 -7.50 25.52 -19.12
CA PRO A 29 -7.54 26.60 -18.14
C PRO A 29 -6.73 26.15 -16.91
N ARG A 30 -5.71 26.94 -16.57
CA ARG A 30 -4.94 26.73 -15.34
C ARG A 30 -5.91 26.81 -14.16
N ARG A 31 -6.33 25.64 -13.69
CA ARG A 31 -7.00 25.47 -12.40
C ARG A 31 -6.13 26.20 -11.36
N PRO A 32 -6.68 27.05 -10.48
CA PRO A 32 -5.89 27.57 -9.38
C PRO A 32 -5.30 26.37 -8.66
N ALA A 33 -3.97 26.35 -8.53
CA ALA A 33 -3.27 25.28 -7.83
C ALA A 33 -3.96 25.10 -6.46
N PRO A 34 -4.22 23.85 -6.03
CA PRO A 34 -4.72 23.63 -4.69
C PRO A 34 -3.74 24.32 -3.74
N ARG A 35 -4.25 25.27 -2.94
CA ARG A 35 -3.52 25.82 -1.80
C ARG A 35 -2.98 24.61 -1.05
N PRO A 36 -1.68 24.54 -0.73
CA PRO A 36 -1.17 23.43 0.07
C PRO A 36 -2.03 23.41 1.35
N LEU A 37 -2.81 22.34 1.50
CA LEU A 37 -3.41 22.01 2.78
C LEU A 37 -2.24 21.99 3.74
N GLY A 38 -2.26 22.92 4.69
CA GLY A 38 -1.27 23.00 5.76
C GLY A 38 -1.07 21.60 6.29
N GLY A 39 0.21 21.18 6.28
CA GLY A 39 0.59 19.80 6.50
C GLY A 39 -0.02 19.25 7.77
N HIS A 40 -0.55 18.04 7.69
CA HIS A 40 -0.76 17.04 8.74
C HIS A 40 -1.30 15.81 8.00
N ASP A 41 -0.46 15.15 7.21
CA ASP A 41 -0.55 13.71 6.88
C ASP A 41 0.64 13.25 6.02
N ARG A 42 1.85 13.72 6.33
CA ARG A 42 3.09 13.12 5.77
C ARG A 42 3.77 12.20 6.77
N ASP A 43 3.31 12.19 8.02
CA ASP A 43 3.83 11.32 9.07
C ASP A 43 3.25 9.90 9.01
N HIS A 44 2.22 9.65 8.18
CA HIS A 44 1.62 8.32 7.97
C HIS A 44 2.12 7.60 6.72
N VAL A 45 2.93 8.25 5.87
CA VAL A 45 3.60 7.61 4.74
C VAL A 45 4.98 7.16 5.20
N LEU A 46 5.11 5.88 5.53
CA LEU A 46 6.39 5.28 5.89
C LEU A 46 7.28 5.17 4.65
N GLU A 47 8.30 6.01 4.54
CA GLU A 47 9.35 5.89 3.52
C GLU A 47 10.35 4.80 3.95
N LEU A 48 10.23 3.59 3.40
CA LEU A 48 11.05 2.41 3.72
C LEU A 48 12.53 2.50 3.27
N ASN A 49 13.04 3.70 2.99
CA ASN A 49 14.44 3.91 2.61
C ASN A 49 15.35 4.26 3.81
N ASP A 50 14.78 4.43 5.00
CA ASP A 50 15.55 4.68 6.23
C ASP A 50 16.16 3.36 6.74
N SER A 51 17.48 3.32 6.85
CA SER A 51 18.20 2.15 7.39
C SER A 51 17.96 2.10 8.89
N LEU A 52 17.33 1.03 9.40
CA LEU A 52 17.11 0.83 10.83
C LEU A 52 18.41 1.01 11.62
N ALA A 53 18.57 2.18 12.24
CA ALA A 53 19.57 2.40 13.27
C ALA A 53 19.20 1.55 14.51
N ALA A 54 20.23 1.08 15.21
CA ALA A 54 20.19 0.14 16.33
C ALA A 54 19.03 0.35 17.32
N PRO A 55 18.52 -0.72 17.97
CA PRO A 55 17.37 -0.63 18.87
C PRO A 55 17.65 0.36 20.01
N THR A 56 16.97 1.50 19.99
CA THR A 56 16.74 2.31 21.18
C THR A 56 16.09 1.41 22.24
N PRO A 57 16.54 1.43 23.51
CA PRO A 57 15.90 0.63 24.55
C PRO A 57 14.40 0.93 24.58
N ALA A 58 13.59 -0.10 24.38
CA ALA A 58 12.14 0.00 24.35
C ALA A 58 11.63 0.67 25.64
N PRO A 59 10.60 1.54 25.57
CA PRO A 59 9.93 1.97 26.78
C PRO A 59 9.35 0.73 27.46
N GLU A 60 9.64 0.59 28.76
CA GLU A 60 9.10 -0.46 29.62
C GLU A 60 7.57 -0.48 29.50
N PRO A 61 6.93 -1.66 29.33
CA PRO A 61 5.48 -1.71 29.22
C PRO A 61 4.86 -1.08 30.46
N ALA A 62 4.03 -0.05 30.26
CA ALA A 62 3.30 0.60 31.34
C ALA A 62 2.54 -0.49 32.11
N ARG A 63 2.95 -0.75 33.37
CA ARG A 63 2.18 -1.60 34.26
C ARG A 63 0.84 -0.93 34.47
N PHE A 64 -0.21 -1.51 33.92
CA PHE A 64 -1.57 -1.22 34.34
C PHE A 64 -1.67 -1.54 35.83
N PRO A 65 -2.25 -0.66 36.67
CA PRO A 65 -2.46 -1.00 38.06
C PRO A 65 -3.39 -2.23 38.13
N GLU A 66 -2.83 -3.36 38.55
CA GLU A 66 -3.58 -4.54 38.96
C GLU A 66 -4.63 -4.08 39.96
N GLN A 67 -5.90 -4.16 39.56
CA GLN A 67 -7.00 -4.07 40.50
C GLN A 67 -6.73 -5.15 41.55
N ARG A 68 -6.46 -4.70 42.78
CA ARG A 68 -6.30 -5.54 43.94
C ARG A 68 -7.62 -6.30 44.16
N ALA A 69 -7.77 -7.42 43.46
CA ALA A 69 -8.75 -8.43 43.80
C ALA A 69 -8.31 -8.97 45.16
N ALA A 70 -9.05 -8.58 46.19
CA ALA A 70 -8.88 -9.05 47.54
C ALA A 70 -8.96 -10.58 47.54
N GLU A 71 -7.79 -11.21 47.63
CA GLU A 71 -7.45 -12.29 48.56
C GLU A 71 -8.67 -13.04 49.13
N GLN A 72 -9.28 -13.92 48.33
CA GLN A 72 -9.99 -15.08 48.84
C GLN A 72 -9.03 -16.26 48.73
N ARG A 73 -8.25 -16.45 49.80
CA ARG A 73 -7.32 -17.55 49.94
C ARG A 73 -8.08 -18.87 50.12
N ALA A 74 -8.19 -19.66 49.04
CA ALA A 74 -8.47 -21.08 49.13
C ALA A 74 -7.13 -21.84 49.28
N PRO A 75 -7.03 -22.90 50.11
CA PRO A 75 -5.84 -23.71 50.18
C PRO A 75 -5.72 -24.55 48.89
N GLU A 76 -4.80 -24.18 48.01
CA GLU A 76 -4.43 -24.95 46.82
C GLU A 76 -3.57 -26.16 47.23
N PRO A 77 -3.84 -27.38 46.71
CA PRO A 77 -2.98 -28.55 46.94
C PRO A 77 -1.58 -28.31 46.35
N PRO A 78 -0.53 -28.99 46.84
CA PRO A 78 0.82 -28.80 46.31
C PRO A 78 0.87 -29.22 44.84
N ALA A 79 1.04 -28.23 43.94
CA ALA A 79 1.32 -28.49 42.53
C ALA A 79 2.67 -29.21 42.39
N PRO A 80 2.80 -30.21 41.52
CA PRO A 80 4.07 -30.89 41.28
C PRO A 80 5.09 -29.88 40.75
N SER A 81 6.29 -29.90 41.33
CA SER A 81 7.44 -29.15 40.84
C SER A 81 7.79 -29.61 39.43
N PHE A 82 7.35 -28.86 38.43
CA PHE A 82 7.95 -28.93 37.11
C PHE A 82 9.32 -28.27 37.21
N THR A 83 10.37 -29.09 37.22
CA THR A 83 11.72 -28.62 36.95
C THR A 83 11.70 -27.93 35.58
N GLN A 84 11.84 -26.62 35.57
CA GLN A 84 12.14 -25.87 34.36
C GLN A 84 13.51 -26.36 33.88
N THR A 85 13.52 -27.27 32.90
CA THR A 85 14.74 -27.62 32.18
C THR A 85 15.16 -26.38 31.40
N GLU A 86 16.00 -25.57 32.03
CA GLU A 86 16.79 -24.55 31.36
C GLU A 86 17.66 -25.27 30.33
N PRO A 87 17.60 -24.91 29.02
CA PRO A 87 18.48 -25.51 28.04
C PRO A 87 19.92 -25.10 28.35
N SER A 88 20.64 -26.01 29.01
CA SER A 88 22.07 -25.89 29.25
C SER A 88 22.81 -25.87 27.91
N PHE A 89 23.22 -24.68 27.47
CA PHE A 89 24.12 -24.53 26.34
C PHE A 89 25.55 -24.84 26.83
N ALA A 90 25.90 -26.12 26.88
CA ALA A 90 27.27 -26.54 27.10
C ALA A 90 28.11 -26.22 25.84
N PRO A 91 29.26 -25.53 25.95
CA PRO A 91 30.16 -25.41 24.81
C PRO A 91 30.77 -26.79 24.50
N PRO A 92 30.89 -27.21 23.22
CA PRO A 92 31.54 -28.45 22.87
C PRO A 92 33.06 -28.24 22.83
N PHE A 93 33.70 -28.13 23.99
CA PHE A 93 35.16 -28.19 24.06
C PHE A 93 35.60 -29.12 25.18
N ALA A 94 35.68 -30.39 24.83
CA ALA A 94 36.62 -31.29 25.46
C ALA A 94 38.03 -30.72 25.24
N ALA A 95 38.80 -30.64 26.33
CA ALA A 95 40.18 -30.18 26.32
C ALA A 95 41.04 -31.03 25.37
N GLY A 96 41.51 -30.42 24.28
CA GLY A 96 42.65 -30.85 23.48
C GLY A 96 43.77 -29.78 23.56
N PRO A 97 45.05 -30.15 23.35
CA PRO A 97 46.17 -29.28 23.66
C PRO A 97 46.11 -27.97 22.87
N ALA A 98 46.35 -26.88 23.59
CA ALA A 98 46.42 -25.52 23.08
C ALA A 98 47.47 -25.40 21.98
N SER A 99 47.01 -25.16 20.75
CA SER A 99 47.73 -24.33 19.78
C SER A 99 47.00 -23.00 19.76
N THR A 100 47.55 -21.99 20.41
CA THR A 100 47.13 -20.59 20.25
C THR A 100 47.89 -20.03 19.05
N PRO A 101 47.27 -19.77 17.87
CA PRO A 101 47.67 -18.62 17.11
C PRO A 101 47.02 -17.39 17.78
N ALA A 102 47.89 -16.43 18.07
CA ALA A 102 47.63 -15.11 18.61
C ALA A 102 46.21 -14.58 18.35
N ALA A 103 45.63 -14.01 19.42
CA ALA A 103 44.55 -13.06 19.36
C ALA A 103 44.91 -11.94 18.36
N ASN A 104 44.42 -12.06 17.13
CA ASN A 104 44.24 -10.89 16.27
C ASN A 104 42.83 -10.39 16.57
N ALA A 105 42.71 -9.16 17.04
CA ALA A 105 41.43 -8.51 17.26
C ALA A 105 40.66 -8.53 15.93
N ALA A 106 39.68 -9.45 15.83
CA ALA A 106 38.96 -9.68 14.60
C ALA A 106 38.04 -8.48 14.35
N VAL A 107 38.42 -7.71 13.33
CA VAL A 107 37.57 -6.75 12.62
C VAL A 107 36.19 -7.39 12.35
N PRO A 108 35.09 -6.63 12.34
CA PRO A 108 33.78 -7.18 11.98
C PRO A 108 33.85 -7.69 10.54
N GLU A 109 34.06 -9.00 10.39
CA GLU A 109 34.04 -9.63 9.08
C GLU A 109 32.59 -9.63 8.57
N PRO A 110 32.38 -9.31 7.29
CA PRO A 110 31.05 -9.30 6.72
C PRO A 110 30.41 -10.68 6.87
N ALA A 111 29.19 -10.73 7.41
CA ALA A 111 28.46 -11.97 7.69
C ALA A 111 28.18 -12.84 6.44
N VAL A 112 28.44 -12.31 5.24
CA VAL A 112 28.26 -13.00 3.97
C VAL A 112 29.48 -12.83 3.07
N SER A 113 29.79 -13.88 2.32
CA SER A 113 30.88 -13.84 1.35
C SER A 113 30.51 -12.96 0.14
N PRO A 114 31.48 -12.29 -0.50
CA PRO A 114 31.24 -11.50 -1.69
C PRO A 114 30.65 -12.34 -2.84
N ALA A 115 31.05 -13.61 -2.95
CA ALA A 115 30.49 -14.55 -3.93
C ALA A 115 28.99 -14.80 -3.71
N THR A 116 28.54 -14.88 -2.46
CA THR A 116 27.11 -15.04 -2.11
C THR A 116 26.30 -13.80 -2.51
N VAL A 117 26.86 -12.62 -2.30
CA VAL A 117 26.23 -11.35 -2.71
C VAL A 117 26.11 -11.28 -4.23
N GLU A 118 27.17 -11.63 -4.96
CA GLU A 118 27.20 -11.63 -6.43
C GLU A 118 26.18 -12.63 -7.00
N ALA A 119 26.12 -13.84 -6.44
CA ALA A 119 25.17 -14.88 -6.84
C ALA A 119 23.71 -14.46 -6.59
N THR A 120 23.44 -13.82 -5.44
CA THR A 120 22.10 -13.32 -5.09
C THR A 120 21.68 -12.18 -6.02
N ARG A 121 22.59 -11.26 -6.32
CA ARG A 121 22.36 -10.17 -7.28
C ARG A 121 22.06 -10.71 -8.69
N GLY A 122 22.77 -11.74 -9.13
CA GLY A 122 22.51 -12.43 -10.39
C GLY A 122 21.13 -13.09 -10.45
N ALA A 123 20.75 -13.82 -9.40
CA ALA A 123 19.45 -14.49 -9.31
C ALA A 123 18.27 -13.51 -9.28
N LEU A 124 18.38 -12.42 -8.50
CA LEU A 124 17.37 -11.36 -8.44
C LEU A 124 17.27 -10.61 -9.79
N GLY A 125 18.40 -10.38 -10.46
CA GLY A 125 18.42 -9.80 -11.81
C GLY A 125 17.76 -10.70 -12.86
N ALA A 126 17.90 -12.02 -12.74
CA ALA A 126 17.21 -12.98 -13.60
C ALA A 126 15.69 -13.00 -13.35
N LEU A 127 15.26 -12.96 -12.08
CA LEU A 127 13.85 -12.85 -11.71
C LEU A 127 13.21 -11.56 -12.25
N SER A 128 13.90 -10.43 -12.14
CA SER A 128 13.41 -9.14 -12.66
C SER A 128 13.15 -9.17 -14.16
N ARG A 129 13.92 -9.96 -14.93
CA ARG A 129 13.72 -10.12 -16.38
C ARG A 129 12.56 -11.03 -16.73
N LEU A 130 12.16 -11.93 -15.82
CA LEU A 130 11.04 -12.86 -16.03
C LEU A 130 9.68 -12.23 -15.72
N VAL A 131 9.62 -11.20 -14.87
CA VAL A 131 8.37 -10.48 -14.54
C VAL A 131 7.87 -9.62 -15.71
N VAL A 132 8.69 -9.37 -16.72
CA VAL A 132 8.36 -8.48 -17.85
C VAL A 132 8.26 -9.28 -19.15
N LYS A 133 7.08 -9.84 -19.40
CA LYS A 133 6.68 -10.19 -20.78
C LYS A 133 5.38 -9.44 -21.11
N PRO A 134 5.48 -8.18 -21.55
CA PRO A 134 4.32 -7.39 -21.94
C PRO A 134 3.74 -7.98 -23.23
N GLU A 135 2.54 -8.54 -23.13
CA GLU A 135 1.63 -8.64 -24.27
C GLU A 135 1.25 -7.22 -24.73
N PRO A 136 1.03 -6.97 -26.02
CA PRO A 136 0.87 -5.62 -26.57
C PRO A 136 -0.36 -4.84 -26.04
N ASP A 137 -1.32 -5.53 -25.41
CA ASP A 137 -2.52 -4.93 -24.79
C ASP A 137 -2.50 -4.92 -23.25
N SER A 138 -1.43 -5.45 -22.64
CA SER A 138 -1.30 -5.51 -21.18
C SER A 138 -0.17 -4.59 -20.75
N ASP A 139 -0.41 -3.74 -19.74
CA ASP A 139 0.54 -2.74 -19.21
C ASP A 139 1.86 -3.34 -18.65
N GLY A 140 2.21 -4.59 -18.96
CA GLY A 140 3.46 -5.27 -18.63
C GLY A 140 3.73 -5.40 -17.13
N THR A 141 2.77 -4.99 -16.32
CA THR A 141 2.87 -4.77 -14.88
C THR A 141 1.79 -5.58 -14.19
N LEU A 142 2.05 -5.93 -12.93
CA LEU A 142 1.07 -6.61 -12.08
C LEU A 142 -0.26 -5.84 -12.01
N GLU A 143 -0.21 -4.51 -12.06
CA GLU A 143 -1.40 -3.66 -12.09
C GLU A 143 -2.27 -3.93 -13.32
N GLY A 144 -1.66 -4.09 -14.51
CA GLY A 144 -2.37 -4.43 -15.74
C GLY A 144 -3.11 -5.77 -15.62
N LEU A 145 -2.44 -6.79 -15.07
CA LEU A 145 -3.05 -8.11 -14.86
C LEU A 145 -4.20 -8.05 -13.84
N VAL A 146 -3.99 -7.38 -12.70
CA VAL A 146 -5.04 -7.23 -11.68
C VAL A 146 -6.24 -6.45 -12.22
N ARG A 147 -6.00 -5.41 -13.03
CA ARG A 147 -7.07 -4.64 -13.69
C ARG A 147 -7.87 -5.50 -14.65
N ASP A 148 -7.21 -6.35 -15.43
CA ASP A 148 -7.86 -7.25 -16.38
C ASP A 148 -8.75 -8.27 -15.67
N MET A 149 -8.29 -8.78 -14.50
CA MET A 149 -9.09 -9.69 -13.68
C MET A 149 -10.24 -9.01 -12.94
N LEU A 150 -10.06 -7.76 -12.48
CA LEU A 150 -11.10 -7.04 -11.73
C LEU A 150 -12.17 -6.40 -12.62
N ARG A 151 -11.83 -6.07 -13.88
CA ARG A 151 -12.76 -5.45 -14.84
C ARG A 151 -14.08 -6.24 -14.99
N PRO A 152 -14.11 -7.55 -15.26
CA PRO A 152 -15.36 -8.29 -15.42
C PRO A 152 -16.19 -8.34 -14.13
N MET A 153 -15.54 -8.48 -12.97
CA MET A 153 -16.23 -8.51 -11.66
C MET A 153 -16.89 -7.17 -11.33
N LEU A 154 -16.20 -6.06 -11.62
CA LEU A 154 -16.73 -4.72 -11.40
C LEU A 154 -17.82 -4.37 -12.40
N SER A 155 -17.69 -4.76 -13.67
CA SER A 155 -18.73 -4.57 -14.68
C SER A 155 -20.01 -5.31 -14.33
N ASP A 156 -19.92 -6.60 -14.01
CA ASP A 156 -21.10 -7.39 -13.60
C ASP A 156 -21.79 -6.81 -12.36
N TRP A 157 -20.99 -6.37 -11.38
CA TRP A 157 -21.53 -5.71 -10.20
C TRP A 157 -22.24 -4.39 -10.56
N LEU A 158 -21.64 -3.56 -11.43
CA LEU A 158 -22.26 -2.32 -11.87
C LEU A 158 -23.56 -2.59 -12.63
N ASP A 159 -23.60 -3.57 -13.51
CA ASP A 159 -24.80 -3.92 -14.28
C ASP A 159 -25.97 -4.31 -13.36
N HIS A 160 -25.70 -5.02 -12.26
CA HIS A 160 -26.73 -5.44 -11.30
C HIS A 160 -27.12 -4.34 -10.29
N ASN A 161 -26.19 -3.46 -9.90
CA ASN A 161 -26.39 -2.56 -8.76
C ASN A 161 -26.63 -1.10 -9.16
N LEU A 162 -26.15 -0.67 -10.33
CA LEU A 162 -26.27 0.71 -10.81
C LEU A 162 -27.71 1.15 -11.03
N PRO A 163 -28.63 0.34 -11.61
CA PRO A 163 -30.02 0.77 -11.82
C PRO A 163 -30.70 1.22 -10.52
N ARG A 164 -30.57 0.42 -9.45
CA ARG A 164 -31.15 0.72 -8.14
C ARG A 164 -30.57 1.99 -7.52
N LEU A 165 -29.26 2.21 -7.68
CA LEU A 165 -28.58 3.41 -7.15
C LEU A 165 -29.07 4.68 -7.86
N VAL A 166 -29.23 4.61 -9.18
CA VAL A 166 -29.73 5.74 -9.99
C VAL A 166 -31.19 6.03 -9.65
N GLU A 167 -32.05 5.03 -9.54
CA GLU A 167 -33.45 5.22 -9.14
C GLU A 167 -33.59 5.95 -7.80
N GLN A 168 -32.78 5.57 -6.79
CA GLN A 168 -32.78 6.26 -5.50
C GLN A 168 -32.28 7.70 -5.59
N MET A 169 -31.27 7.97 -6.43
CA MET A 169 -30.75 9.32 -6.63
C MET A 169 -31.77 10.20 -7.36
N VAL A 170 -32.43 9.67 -8.39
CA VAL A 170 -33.50 10.36 -9.13
C VAL A 170 -34.72 10.59 -8.24
N ALA A 171 -35.17 9.59 -7.49
CA ALA A 171 -36.28 9.74 -6.54
C ALA A 171 -36.00 10.84 -5.50
N ARG A 172 -34.77 10.89 -4.99
CA ARG A 172 -34.32 11.95 -4.08
C ARG A 172 -34.32 13.33 -4.77
N GLU A 173 -33.87 13.41 -6.01
CA GLU A 173 -33.81 14.67 -6.75
C GLU A 173 -35.23 15.19 -7.08
N ILE A 174 -36.15 14.31 -7.48
CA ILE A 174 -37.57 14.66 -7.71
C ILE A 174 -38.20 15.15 -6.41
N ALA A 175 -38.02 14.43 -5.30
CA ALA A 175 -38.56 14.83 -3.99
C ALA A 175 -38.04 16.20 -3.55
N LYS A 176 -36.76 16.51 -3.82
CA LYS A 176 -36.16 17.81 -3.53
C LYS A 176 -36.78 18.94 -4.37
N ILE A 177 -36.97 18.71 -5.67
CA ILE A 177 -37.58 19.71 -6.57
C ILE A 177 -39.04 19.96 -6.20
N THR A 178 -39.79 18.90 -5.89
CA THR A 178 -41.20 19.02 -5.48
C THR A 178 -41.36 19.68 -4.11
N ALA A 179 -40.46 19.44 -3.15
CA ALA A 179 -40.47 20.12 -1.86
C ALA A 179 -40.02 21.60 -1.93
N GLY A 180 -39.20 21.96 -2.91
CA GLY A 180 -38.71 23.34 -3.11
C GLY A 180 -39.64 24.23 -3.97
N GLN A 181 -40.75 23.69 -4.47
CA GLN A 181 -41.76 24.41 -5.28
C GLN A 181 -43.06 24.72 -4.51
N GLY A 182 -43.08 24.54 -3.19
CA GLY A 182 -44.21 24.86 -2.31
C GLY A 182 -43.99 26.12 -1.48
#